data_AF-A0AAU8MTJ2-F1
#
_entry.id   AF-A0AAU8MTJ2-F1
#
_cell.length_a   1.000
_cell.length_b   1.000
_cell.length_c   1.000
_cell.angle_alpha   90.00
_cell.angle_beta   90.00
_cell.angle_gamma   90.00
#
_symmetry.space_group_name_H-M   'P 1'
#
loop_
_entity.id
_entity.type
_entity.pdbx_description
1 polymer ?
#
loop_
_entity_poly.entity_id
_entity_poly.type
_entity_poly.pdbx_seq_one_letter_code
_entity_poly.pdbx_strand_id
1 'polypeptide(L)'
;MSKWWLTLLWLLPWQAFAAAPAPAAAAPATTVTILGVDHAAQLVSERDRPALLDAFLDRIRPDAICIERAPEAFARGDFYEFTYEVQDVAVPFARRHGIELCPIDWEPPVEDQKLGFGLALDAPPELRPLKGFMGFLSFGPESLQRDFFHADDPARLSKVRDWATTPAKRARHDLPRRLYLYRTYLQAQRIAAAARAHPGGTVVVVVGEFHKHDIEAILAEEPGLRLVQPSSLGRPDARTVQAHDRVEYQTAIASFNLLGVQAAGGAVDYAYVGRAVAALEAAGATPQARLFRVRLDLLQGRIGRNAAIAGYRAIAGEAGEARFAWTGVKDAARVDSWFDPFGNLDVRRRALLEAARETLATGDAAGADELLEACVAGLSPRQREQLRGYWRRDIAAARPPAPL
;
A
#
# COMPACT_ATOMS: atom_id res chain seq x y z
N MET A 1 -3.04 46.39 -98.19
CA MET A 1 -3.33 44.96 -98.40
C MET A 1 -3.21 44.23 -97.07
N SER A 2 -4.26 43.46 -96.70
CA SER A 2 -4.27 42.26 -95.81
C SER A 2 -4.00 42.45 -94.29
N LYS A 3 -5.03 42.39 -93.42
CA LYS A 3 -5.66 41.22 -92.71
C LYS A 3 -4.94 40.87 -91.37
N TRP A 4 -5.55 41.13 -90.19
CA TRP A 4 -6.42 40.23 -89.39
C TRP A 4 -5.57 39.16 -88.61
N TRP A 5 -5.48 39.01 -87.27
CA TRP A 5 -6.42 38.64 -86.16
C TRP A 5 -5.81 38.99 -84.76
N LEU A 6 -6.53 39.51 -83.76
CA LEU A 6 -7.38 38.85 -82.75
C LEU A 6 -6.69 37.82 -81.84
N THR A 7 -6.25 38.24 -80.64
CA THR A 7 -6.16 37.42 -79.42
C THR A 7 -6.33 38.29 -78.18
N LEU A 8 -7.57 38.39 -77.69
CA LEU A 8 -7.89 38.81 -76.32
C LEU A 8 -7.59 37.62 -75.40
N LEU A 9 -6.54 37.71 -74.59
CA LEU A 9 -6.28 36.78 -73.50
C LEU A 9 -7.10 37.21 -72.28
N TRP A 10 -8.18 36.47 -72.03
CA TRP A 10 -8.93 36.51 -70.79
C TRP A 10 -8.04 36.06 -69.62
N LEU A 11 -7.65 37.00 -68.75
CA LEU A 11 -7.08 36.72 -67.44
C LEU A 11 -8.22 36.30 -66.49
N LEU A 12 -8.50 34.99 -66.45
CA LEU A 12 -9.30 34.38 -65.39
C LEU A 12 -8.43 34.28 -64.12
N PRO A 13 -8.83 34.84 -62.97
CA PRO A 13 -8.16 34.55 -61.72
C PRO A 13 -8.49 33.11 -61.32
N TRP A 14 -7.48 32.24 -61.33
CA TRP A 14 -7.55 30.93 -60.68
C TRP A 14 -7.65 31.18 -59.17
N GLN A 15 -8.88 31.14 -58.65
CA GLN A 15 -9.08 30.94 -57.22
C GLN A 15 -8.70 29.49 -56.92
N ALA A 16 -7.48 29.31 -56.41
CA ALA A 16 -7.12 28.08 -55.73
C ALA A 16 -8.04 27.95 -54.51
N PHE A 17 -9.03 27.07 -54.61
CA PHE A 17 -9.73 26.58 -53.44
C PHE A 17 -8.71 25.83 -52.58
N ALA A 18 -8.13 26.53 -51.59
CA ALA A 18 -7.46 25.87 -50.49
C ALA A 18 -8.52 24.99 -49.83
N ALA A 19 -8.47 23.69 -50.07
CA ALA A 19 -9.23 22.73 -49.31
C ALA A 19 -8.86 22.96 -47.85
N ALA A 20 -9.84 23.41 -47.05
CA ALA A 20 -9.68 23.48 -45.61
C ALA A 20 -9.23 22.09 -45.15
N PRO A 21 -8.17 21.98 -44.32
CA PRO A 21 -7.78 20.69 -43.78
C PRO A 21 -9.02 20.06 -43.14
N ALA A 22 -9.33 18.82 -43.53
CA ALA A 22 -10.35 18.05 -42.86
C ALA A 22 -10.07 18.14 -41.36
N PRO A 23 -11.08 18.44 -40.50
CA PRO A 23 -10.85 18.47 -39.06
C PRO A 23 -10.21 17.14 -38.68
N ALA A 24 -8.98 17.21 -38.16
CA ALA A 24 -8.31 16.02 -37.65
C ALA A 24 -9.31 15.32 -36.73
N ALA A 25 -9.62 14.05 -37.01
CA ALA A 25 -10.54 13.29 -36.19
C ALA A 25 -10.09 13.45 -34.74
N ALA A 26 -10.98 13.95 -33.87
CA ALA A 26 -10.64 14.19 -32.47
C ALA A 26 -10.03 12.91 -31.92
N ALA A 27 -8.82 13.02 -31.35
CA ALA A 27 -8.13 11.87 -30.80
C ALA A 27 -9.09 11.13 -29.83
N PRO A 28 -9.17 9.79 -29.91
CA PRO A 28 -10.07 9.04 -29.05
C PRO A 28 -9.76 9.36 -27.58
N ALA A 29 -10.81 9.57 -26.79
CA ALA A 29 -10.66 9.95 -25.40
C ALA A 29 -9.95 8.84 -24.61
N THR A 30 -8.93 9.20 -23.83
CA THR A 30 -8.26 8.26 -22.93
C THR A 30 -9.19 7.91 -21.79
N THR A 31 -9.33 6.61 -21.51
CA THR A 31 -10.13 6.12 -20.39
C THR A 31 -9.29 6.19 -19.12
N VAL A 32 -9.80 6.83 -18.08
CA VAL A 32 -9.12 6.90 -16.78
C VAL A 32 -10.02 6.26 -15.72
N THR A 33 -9.46 5.29 -14.99
CA THR A 33 -10.15 4.60 -13.89
C THR A 33 -9.37 4.81 -12.60
N ILE A 34 -9.98 5.50 -11.63
CA ILE A 34 -9.35 5.84 -10.35
C ILE A 34 -9.85 4.90 -9.27
N LEU A 35 -8.97 4.01 -8.80
CA LEU A 35 -9.22 3.14 -7.67
C LEU A 35 -8.72 3.80 -6.39
N GLY A 36 -9.68 4.19 -5.53
CA GLY A 36 -9.41 4.71 -4.20
C GLY A 36 -9.20 3.56 -3.20
N VAL A 37 -8.03 3.52 -2.57
CA VAL A 37 -7.64 2.46 -1.63
C VAL A 37 -7.48 3.01 -0.21
N ASP A 38 -7.73 2.17 0.79
CA ASP A 38 -7.27 2.44 2.15
C ASP A 38 -5.95 1.68 2.32
N HIS A 39 -4.85 2.41 2.56
CA HIS A 39 -3.50 1.85 2.45
C HIS A 39 -3.34 0.65 3.36
N ALA A 40 -2.89 -0.48 2.81
CA ALA A 40 -2.77 -1.77 3.50
C ALA A 40 -4.08 -2.46 3.96
N ALA A 41 -5.27 -1.90 3.70
CA ALA A 41 -6.53 -2.51 4.14
C ALA A 41 -6.82 -3.88 3.51
N GLN A 42 -6.27 -4.14 2.31
CA GLN A 42 -6.25 -5.47 1.67
C GLN A 42 -5.67 -6.58 2.56
N LEU A 43 -4.81 -6.24 3.53
CA LEU A 43 -4.22 -7.22 4.44
C LEU A 43 -5.22 -7.69 5.50
N VAL A 44 -6.29 -6.94 5.77
CA VAL A 44 -7.28 -7.27 6.82
C VAL A 44 -8.67 -7.60 6.26
N SER A 45 -9.02 -7.12 5.07
CA SER A 45 -10.30 -7.41 4.43
C SER A 45 -10.16 -8.41 3.29
N GLU A 46 -10.85 -9.55 3.40
CA GLU A 46 -10.95 -10.52 2.30
C GLU A 46 -11.63 -9.92 1.06
N ARG A 47 -12.58 -9.01 1.26
CA ARG A 47 -13.35 -8.37 0.18
C ARG A 47 -12.56 -7.32 -0.58
N ASP A 48 -11.36 -6.99 -0.09
CA ASP A 48 -10.39 -6.03 -0.63
C ASP A 48 -9.00 -6.68 -0.84
N ARG A 49 -8.90 -8.02 -0.81
CA ARG A 49 -7.61 -8.74 -0.75
C ARG A 49 -6.64 -8.44 -1.91
N PRO A 50 -5.31 -8.62 -1.73
CA PRO A 50 -4.31 -8.26 -2.74
C PRO A 50 -4.53 -8.93 -4.11
N ALA A 51 -4.89 -10.21 -4.12
CA ALA A 51 -5.18 -10.96 -5.34
C ALA A 51 -6.37 -10.39 -6.13
N LEU A 52 -7.31 -9.72 -5.45
CA LEU A 52 -8.43 -9.05 -6.11
C LEU A 52 -7.97 -7.79 -6.86
N LEU A 53 -7.07 -7.01 -6.28
CA LEU A 53 -6.44 -5.88 -6.98
C LEU A 53 -5.67 -6.36 -8.21
N ASP A 54 -4.82 -7.38 -8.06
CA ASP A 54 -4.06 -7.98 -9.16
C ASP A 54 -4.98 -8.45 -10.30
N ALA A 55 -6.02 -9.23 -9.98
CA ALA A 55 -7.03 -9.68 -10.94
C ALA A 55 -7.84 -8.54 -11.58
N PHE A 56 -8.09 -7.46 -10.83
CA PHE A 56 -8.80 -6.29 -11.36
C PHE A 56 -7.94 -5.51 -12.36
N LEU A 57 -6.64 -5.35 -12.08
CA LEU A 57 -5.70 -4.75 -13.03
C LEU A 57 -5.60 -5.57 -14.32
N ASP A 58 -5.52 -6.90 -14.22
CA ASP A 58 -5.51 -7.79 -15.39
C ASP A 58 -6.80 -7.68 -16.21
N ARG A 59 -7.95 -7.61 -15.55
CA ARG A 59 -9.25 -7.40 -16.20
C ARG A 59 -9.31 -6.08 -16.97
N ILE A 60 -8.79 -5.00 -16.39
CA ILE A 60 -8.83 -3.68 -17.02
C ILE A 60 -7.89 -3.60 -18.22
N ARG A 61 -6.75 -4.32 -18.17
CA ARG A 61 -5.68 -4.25 -19.18
C ARG A 61 -5.20 -2.81 -19.40
N PRO A 62 -4.68 -2.14 -18.37
CA PRO A 62 -4.20 -0.76 -18.51
C PRO A 62 -2.98 -0.68 -19.42
N ASP A 63 -2.90 0.38 -20.21
CA ASP A 63 -1.68 0.79 -20.92
C ASP A 63 -0.67 1.42 -19.97
N ALA A 64 -1.17 2.09 -18.92
CA ALA A 64 -0.36 2.65 -17.84
C ALA A 64 -1.07 2.61 -16.49
N ILE A 65 -0.27 2.49 -15.42
CA ILE A 65 -0.73 2.50 -14.04
C ILE A 65 -0.09 3.68 -13.32
N CYS A 66 -0.92 4.64 -12.92
CA CYS A 66 -0.53 5.72 -12.04
C CYS A 66 -0.49 5.23 -10.59
N ILE A 67 0.59 5.55 -9.88
CA ILE A 67 0.79 5.15 -8.47
C ILE A 67 1.05 6.36 -7.59
N GLU A 68 0.55 6.31 -6.35
CA GLU A 68 0.79 7.33 -5.33
C GLU A 68 2.23 7.28 -4.79
N ARG A 69 3.18 7.70 -5.61
CA ARG A 69 4.55 8.01 -5.20
C ARG A 69 5.12 9.15 -6.03
N ALA A 70 5.98 9.97 -5.42
CA ALA A 70 6.62 11.08 -6.10
C ALA A 70 7.62 10.58 -7.16
N PRO A 71 7.70 11.20 -8.34
CA PRO A 71 8.60 10.76 -9.41
C PRO A 71 10.05 10.58 -8.98
N GLU A 72 10.57 11.52 -8.20
CA GLU A 72 11.95 11.54 -7.75
C GLU A 72 12.22 10.37 -6.78
N ALA A 73 11.28 10.07 -5.89
CA ALA A 73 11.39 8.94 -4.97
C ALA A 73 11.24 7.61 -5.69
N PHE A 74 10.25 7.48 -6.57
CA PHE A 74 10.06 6.28 -7.37
C PHE A 74 11.31 5.96 -8.21
N ALA A 75 11.96 6.96 -8.81
CA ALA A 75 13.20 6.79 -9.56
C ALA A 75 14.35 6.19 -8.73
N ARG A 76 14.32 6.35 -7.40
CA ARG A 76 15.30 5.76 -6.47
C ARG A 76 14.85 4.40 -5.92
N GLY A 77 13.70 3.87 -6.37
CA GLY A 77 13.09 2.67 -5.79
C GLY A 77 12.55 2.90 -4.38
N ASP A 78 12.25 4.15 -4.03
CA ASP A 78 11.83 4.56 -2.70
C ASP A 78 10.31 4.76 -2.65
N PHE A 79 9.65 4.10 -1.71
CA PHE A 79 8.20 4.06 -1.55
C PHE A 79 7.77 4.43 -0.12
N TYR A 80 6.50 4.80 0.06
CA TYR A 80 5.92 4.94 1.39
C TYR A 80 5.77 3.58 2.05
N GLU A 81 6.25 3.41 3.29
CA GLU A 81 6.18 2.09 3.95
C GLU A 81 4.75 1.55 4.11
N PHE A 82 3.75 2.44 4.22
CA PHE A 82 2.36 2.06 4.44
C PHE A 82 1.58 1.69 3.16
N THR A 83 2.09 1.98 1.96
CA THR A 83 1.36 1.75 0.70
C THR A 83 1.63 0.35 0.14
N TYR A 84 1.10 -0.69 0.80
CA TYR A 84 1.29 -2.09 0.37
C TYR A 84 0.74 -2.33 -1.04
N GLU A 85 -0.44 -1.82 -1.35
CA GLU A 85 -1.11 -1.99 -2.64
C GLU A 85 -0.30 -1.43 -3.80
N VAL A 86 0.47 -0.37 -3.57
CA VAL A 86 1.42 0.15 -4.56
C VAL A 86 2.64 -0.74 -4.67
N GLN A 87 3.34 -0.96 -3.55
CA GLN A 87 4.67 -1.58 -3.51
C GLN A 87 4.66 -3.07 -3.85
N ASP A 88 3.67 -3.78 -3.32
CA ASP A 88 3.63 -5.24 -3.32
C ASP A 88 2.60 -5.80 -4.29
N VAL A 89 1.69 -4.97 -4.84
CA VAL A 89 0.69 -5.40 -5.83
C VAL A 89 0.83 -4.68 -7.17
N ALA A 90 0.55 -3.38 -7.23
CA ALA A 90 0.47 -2.65 -8.50
C ALA A 90 1.83 -2.56 -9.22
N VAL A 91 2.91 -2.25 -8.51
CA VAL A 91 4.26 -2.17 -9.11
C VAL A 91 4.75 -3.54 -9.59
N PRO A 92 4.69 -4.62 -8.80
CA PRO A 92 5.04 -5.96 -9.27
C PRO A 92 4.15 -6.43 -10.42
N PHE A 93 2.85 -6.12 -10.40
CA PHE A 93 1.94 -6.41 -11.50
C PHE A 93 2.40 -5.72 -12.79
N ALA A 94 2.58 -4.41 -12.77
CA ALA A 94 3.00 -3.65 -13.94
C ALA A 94 4.32 -4.19 -14.53
N ARG A 95 5.30 -4.49 -13.66
CA ARG A 95 6.60 -5.06 -14.07
C ARG A 95 6.45 -6.42 -14.76
N ARG A 96 5.60 -7.32 -14.25
CA ARG A 96 5.38 -8.65 -14.86
C ARG A 96 4.68 -8.57 -16.22
N HIS A 97 3.85 -7.55 -16.42
CA HIS A 97 3.05 -7.39 -17.63
C HIS A 97 3.64 -6.36 -18.62
N GLY A 98 4.76 -5.73 -18.29
CA GLY A 98 5.39 -4.71 -19.13
C GLY A 98 4.56 -3.42 -19.26
N ILE A 99 3.76 -3.10 -18.24
CA ILE A 99 2.89 -1.93 -18.21
C ILE A 99 3.66 -0.73 -17.66
N GLU A 100 3.45 0.45 -18.25
CA GLU A 100 4.09 1.68 -17.80
C GLU A 100 3.62 2.07 -16.38
N LEU A 101 4.57 2.48 -15.54
CA LEU A 101 4.30 3.02 -14.22
C LEU A 101 4.47 4.55 -14.24
N CYS A 102 3.40 5.27 -13.90
CA CYS A 102 3.39 6.72 -13.84
C CYS A 102 3.35 7.18 -12.37
N PRO A 103 4.48 7.54 -11.73
CA PRO A 103 4.45 8.13 -10.39
C PRO A 103 3.78 9.51 -10.43
N ILE A 104 2.70 9.71 -9.67
CA ILE A 104 1.87 10.93 -9.76
C ILE A 104 1.97 11.86 -8.55
N ASP A 105 2.62 11.43 -7.48
CA ASP A 105 2.48 12.10 -6.20
C ASP A 105 3.42 13.30 -6.00
N TRP A 106 3.10 14.16 -5.04
CA TRP A 106 3.92 15.30 -4.65
C TRP A 106 4.12 15.34 -3.14
N GLU A 107 5.36 15.60 -2.74
CA GLU A 107 5.73 15.83 -1.35
C GLU A 107 6.28 17.24 -1.19
N PRO A 108 5.92 17.95 -0.11
CA PRO A 108 6.60 19.18 0.22
C PRO A 108 8.10 18.91 0.45
N PRO A 109 9.00 19.83 0.08
CA PRO A 109 10.41 19.75 0.43
C PRO A 109 10.62 19.50 1.93
N VAL A 110 11.68 18.77 2.29
CA VAL A 110 11.95 18.39 3.70
C VAL A 110 12.04 19.60 4.63
N GLU A 111 12.55 20.74 4.17
CA GLU A 111 12.59 21.96 4.98
C GLU A 111 11.19 22.54 5.24
N ASP A 112 10.29 22.48 4.26
CA ASP A 112 8.89 22.88 4.45
C ASP A 112 8.16 21.90 5.39
N GLN A 113 8.49 20.60 5.32
CA GLN A 113 7.98 19.61 6.27
C GLN A 113 8.40 19.96 7.71
N LYS A 114 9.68 20.29 7.92
CA LYS A 114 10.20 20.68 9.24
C LYS A 114 9.57 21.97 9.75
N LEU A 115 9.42 22.99 8.90
CA LEU A 115 8.76 24.24 9.28
C LEU A 115 7.28 24.04 9.59
N GLY A 116 6.61 23.18 8.83
CA GLY A 116 5.17 22.97 8.92
C GLY A 116 4.72 22.01 10.02
N PHE A 117 5.43 20.90 10.18
CA PHE A 117 5.09 19.79 11.06
C PHE A 117 6.08 19.60 12.21
N GLY A 118 7.21 20.32 12.21
CA GLY A 118 8.28 20.15 13.19
C GLY A 118 9.17 18.93 12.95
N LEU A 119 8.97 18.19 11.85
CA LEU A 119 9.66 16.95 11.55
C LEU A 119 9.66 16.65 10.04
N ALA A 120 10.53 15.74 9.60
CA ALA A 120 10.47 15.16 8.26
C ALA A 120 9.47 13.99 8.26
N LEU A 121 8.49 14.03 7.36
CA LEU A 121 7.36 13.09 7.32
C LEU A 121 7.77 11.66 6.96
N ASP A 122 8.87 11.49 6.22
CA ASP A 122 9.40 10.18 5.83
C ASP A 122 10.49 9.65 6.76
N ALA A 123 10.78 10.34 7.87
CA ALA A 123 11.78 9.94 8.85
C ALA A 123 11.10 9.40 10.11
N PRO A 124 10.87 8.08 10.22
CA PRO A 124 10.25 7.53 11.41
C PRO A 124 11.16 7.68 12.63
N PRO A 125 10.60 7.89 13.83
CA PRO A 125 11.39 7.92 15.06
C PRO A 125 12.10 6.58 15.29
N GLU A 126 13.15 6.59 16.13
CA GLU A 126 13.92 5.37 16.41
C GLU A 126 13.05 4.26 16.99
N LEU A 127 12.09 4.62 17.85
CA LEU A 127 10.98 3.76 18.26
C LEU A 127 9.66 4.41 17.82
N ARG A 128 8.94 3.76 16.92
CA ARG A 128 7.60 4.15 16.47
C ARG A 128 6.63 4.16 17.65
N PRO A 129 5.85 5.23 17.86
CA PRO A 129 4.79 5.20 18.87
C PRO A 129 3.73 4.14 18.53
N LEU A 130 2.95 3.72 19.53
CA LEU A 130 1.89 2.73 19.28
C LEU A 130 0.73 3.28 18.43
N LYS A 131 0.53 4.60 18.42
CA LYS A 131 -0.58 5.27 17.73
C LYS A 131 -0.13 6.61 17.16
N GLY A 132 -0.92 7.13 16.22
CA GLY A 132 -0.71 8.42 15.58
C GLY A 132 0.04 8.31 14.25
N PHE A 133 0.28 9.47 13.62
CA PHE A 133 0.80 9.57 12.24
C PHE A 133 2.12 8.82 12.00
N MET A 134 2.99 8.72 13.01
CA MET A 134 4.27 8.00 12.92
C MET A 134 4.25 6.62 13.58
N GLY A 135 3.08 6.20 14.07
CA GLY A 135 2.92 4.93 14.76
C GLY A 135 2.75 3.76 13.82
N PHE A 136 2.62 2.57 14.40
CA PHE A 136 2.31 1.37 13.62
C PHE A 136 0.90 1.44 13.03
N LEU A 137 0.74 0.91 11.82
CA LEU A 137 -0.57 0.78 11.20
C LEU A 137 -1.34 -0.41 11.77
N SER A 138 -2.58 -0.17 12.17
CA SER A 138 -3.54 -1.17 12.61
C SER A 138 -4.95 -0.71 12.25
N PHE A 139 -5.85 -1.67 12.03
CA PHE A 139 -7.22 -1.43 11.62
C PHE A 139 -8.22 -1.85 12.70
N GLY A 140 -9.35 -1.14 12.75
CA GLY A 140 -10.49 -1.49 13.59
C GLY A 140 -11.39 -2.56 12.95
N PRO A 141 -12.37 -3.10 13.69
CA PRO A 141 -13.30 -4.13 13.19
C PRO A 141 -14.06 -3.71 11.92
N GLU A 142 -14.33 -2.42 11.73
CA GLU A 142 -15.02 -1.86 10.57
C GLU A 142 -14.25 -2.12 9.26
N SER A 143 -12.93 -2.08 9.29
CA SER A 143 -12.09 -2.29 8.10
C SER A 143 -12.11 -3.74 7.62
N LEU A 144 -12.44 -4.71 8.48
CA LEU A 144 -12.53 -6.13 8.09
C LEU A 144 -13.65 -6.38 7.07
N GLN A 145 -14.65 -5.49 7.03
CA GLN A 145 -15.77 -5.58 6.10
C GLN A 145 -15.64 -4.64 4.91
N ARG A 146 -14.51 -3.93 4.79
CA ARG A 146 -14.25 -2.99 3.70
C ARG A 146 -14.37 -3.69 2.35
N ASP A 147 -15.10 -3.08 1.44
CA ASP A 147 -15.26 -3.58 0.06
C ASP A 147 -14.19 -2.97 -0.86
N PHE A 148 -13.68 -3.75 -1.82
CA PHE A 148 -12.76 -3.28 -2.86
C PHE A 148 -13.19 -1.98 -3.58
N PHE A 149 -14.49 -1.78 -3.82
CA PHE A 149 -15.01 -0.56 -4.44
C PHE A 149 -15.52 0.46 -3.41
N HIS A 150 -15.01 0.43 -2.19
CA HIS A 150 -15.47 1.31 -1.11
C HIS A 150 -15.45 2.78 -1.50
N ALA A 151 -14.41 3.23 -2.18
CA ALA A 151 -14.24 4.62 -2.53
C ALA A 151 -15.15 5.11 -3.68
N ASP A 152 -15.87 4.23 -4.36
CA ASP A 152 -16.82 4.61 -5.43
C ASP A 152 -18.15 5.16 -4.87
N ASP A 153 -18.42 4.94 -3.58
CA ASP A 153 -19.59 5.49 -2.88
C ASP A 153 -19.23 6.84 -2.23
N PRO A 154 -19.73 7.98 -2.75
CA PRO A 154 -19.39 9.30 -2.23
C PRO A 154 -19.79 9.49 -0.76
N ALA A 155 -20.79 8.75 -0.26
CA ALA A 155 -21.21 8.83 1.13
C ALA A 155 -20.11 8.35 2.09
N ARG A 156 -19.28 7.39 1.65
CA ARG A 156 -18.19 6.81 2.45
C ARG A 156 -16.99 7.75 2.57
N LEU A 157 -16.83 8.65 1.61
CA LEU A 157 -15.78 9.67 1.60
C LEU A 157 -16.24 11.02 2.17
N SER A 158 -17.48 11.13 2.64
CA SER A 158 -18.06 12.38 3.15
C SER A 158 -17.20 13.06 4.22
N LYS A 159 -16.67 12.31 5.19
CA LYS A 159 -15.80 12.85 6.24
C LYS A 159 -14.52 13.48 5.69
N VAL A 160 -13.92 12.87 4.67
CA VAL A 160 -12.71 13.40 4.03
C VAL A 160 -13.03 14.69 3.30
N ARG A 161 -14.10 14.68 2.49
CA ARG A 161 -14.57 15.87 1.78
C ARG A 161 -14.90 17.03 2.72
N ASP A 162 -15.62 16.74 3.81
CA ASP A 162 -16.01 17.74 4.79
C ASP A 162 -14.77 18.32 5.49
N TRP A 163 -13.75 17.51 5.79
CA TRP A 163 -12.47 17.99 6.31
C TRP A 163 -11.70 18.84 5.28
N ALA A 164 -11.61 18.40 4.02
CA ALA A 164 -10.88 19.09 2.95
C ALA A 164 -11.48 20.48 2.64
N THR A 165 -12.81 20.59 2.72
CA THR A 165 -13.56 21.81 2.44
C THR A 165 -13.74 22.74 3.64
N THR A 166 -13.43 22.27 4.86
CA THR A 166 -13.58 23.07 6.09
C THR A 166 -12.23 23.56 6.60
N PRO A 167 -11.92 24.87 6.51
CA PRO A 167 -10.71 25.42 7.11
C PRO A 167 -10.62 25.16 8.61
N ALA A 168 -9.40 24.94 9.10
CA ALA A 168 -9.16 24.83 10.53
C ALA A 168 -9.55 26.13 11.26
N LYS A 169 -10.10 26.00 12.48
CA LYS A 169 -10.52 27.16 13.31
C LYS A 169 -9.40 28.19 13.54
N ARG A 170 -8.14 27.78 13.50
CA ARG A 170 -6.97 28.66 13.59
C ARG A 170 -6.08 28.42 12.39
N ALA A 171 -5.68 29.49 11.70
CA ALA A 171 -4.88 29.42 10.48
C ALA A 171 -3.59 28.59 10.64
N ARG A 172 -2.91 28.70 11.79
CA ARG A 172 -1.70 27.92 12.10
C ARG A 172 -1.90 26.39 12.11
N HIS A 173 -3.13 25.91 12.18
CA HIS A 173 -3.48 24.48 12.16
C HIS A 173 -4.04 24.03 10.80
N ASP A 174 -4.12 24.94 9.82
CA ASP A 174 -4.73 24.69 8.51
C ASP A 174 -3.73 24.15 7.47
N LEU A 175 -2.44 24.11 7.82
CA LEU A 175 -1.38 23.67 6.92
C LEU A 175 -1.61 22.24 6.36
N PRO A 176 -1.98 21.21 7.16
CA PRO A 176 -2.20 19.87 6.63
C PRO A 176 -3.25 19.83 5.52
N ARG A 177 -4.36 20.57 5.70
CA ARG A 177 -5.44 20.67 4.71
C ARG A 177 -4.97 21.38 3.43
N ARG A 178 -4.18 22.46 3.56
CA ARG A 178 -3.64 23.21 2.41
C ARG A 178 -2.66 22.37 1.59
N LEU A 179 -1.75 21.66 2.26
CA LEU A 179 -0.82 20.76 1.60
C LEU A 179 -1.52 19.57 0.96
N TYR A 180 -2.54 19.01 1.62
CA TYR A 180 -3.41 17.99 1.03
C TYR A 180 -4.04 18.48 -0.27
N LEU A 181 -4.71 19.64 -0.28
CA LEU A 181 -5.36 20.17 -1.49
C LEU A 181 -4.36 20.41 -2.63
N TYR A 182 -3.18 20.95 -2.30
CA TYR A 182 -2.14 21.19 -3.30
C TYR A 182 -1.55 19.88 -3.84
N ARG A 183 -1.28 18.90 -2.97
CA ARG A 183 -0.85 17.54 -3.34
C ARG A 183 -1.86 16.88 -4.27
N THR A 184 -3.14 16.90 -3.92
CA THR A 184 -4.22 16.32 -4.73
C THR A 184 -4.35 16.99 -6.10
N TYR A 185 -4.19 18.32 -6.16
CA TYR A 185 -4.15 19.05 -7.43
C TYR A 185 -2.98 18.58 -8.30
N LEU A 186 -1.77 18.49 -7.75
CA LEU A 186 -0.60 18.03 -8.50
C LEU A 186 -0.71 16.56 -8.94
N GLN A 187 -1.31 15.70 -8.12
CA GLN A 187 -1.65 14.32 -8.50
C GLN A 187 -2.58 14.32 -9.73
N ALA A 188 -3.66 15.09 -9.71
CA ALA A 188 -4.58 15.21 -10.85
C ALA A 188 -3.86 15.71 -12.12
N GLN A 189 -3.01 16.72 -12.01
CA GLN A 189 -2.26 17.24 -13.16
C GLN A 189 -1.30 16.20 -13.76
N ARG A 190 -0.65 15.38 -12.92
CA ARG A 190 0.20 14.29 -13.41
C ARG A 190 -0.60 13.13 -14.02
N ILE A 191 -1.78 12.81 -13.48
CA ILE A 191 -2.69 11.84 -14.09
C ILE A 191 -3.15 12.33 -15.48
N ALA A 192 -3.52 13.61 -15.61
CA ALA A 192 -3.90 14.20 -16.89
C ALA A 192 -2.73 14.14 -17.90
N ALA A 193 -1.49 14.38 -17.44
CA ALA A 193 -0.31 14.23 -18.28
C ALA A 193 -0.06 12.79 -18.74
N ALA A 194 -0.19 11.80 -17.83
CA ALA A 194 -0.12 10.39 -18.19
C ALA A 194 -1.20 10.04 -19.20
N ALA A 195 -2.45 10.42 -18.97
CA ALA A 195 -3.55 10.13 -19.87
C ALA A 195 -3.37 10.75 -21.28
N ARG A 196 -2.78 11.94 -21.39
CA ARG A 196 -2.41 12.56 -22.67
C ARG A 196 -1.30 11.80 -23.41
N ALA A 197 -0.42 11.11 -22.69
CA ALA A 197 0.62 10.26 -23.29
C ALA A 197 0.06 8.93 -23.85
N HIS A 198 -1.18 8.55 -23.49
CA HIS A 198 -1.84 7.32 -23.94
C HIS A 198 -3.19 7.61 -24.64
N PRO A 199 -3.21 8.36 -25.76
CA PRO A 199 -4.45 8.72 -26.44
C PRO A 199 -5.26 7.49 -26.88
N GLY A 200 -6.53 7.42 -26.47
CA GLY A 200 -7.42 6.29 -26.71
C GLY A 200 -7.15 5.04 -25.88
N GLY A 201 -6.13 5.07 -25.02
CA GLY A 201 -5.76 3.99 -24.12
C GLY A 201 -6.57 3.98 -22.82
N THR A 202 -6.13 3.13 -21.89
CA THR A 202 -6.67 2.97 -20.54
C THR A 202 -5.59 3.23 -19.51
N VAL A 203 -5.80 4.24 -18.68
CA VAL A 203 -4.95 4.55 -17.53
C VAL A 203 -5.69 4.18 -16.25
N VAL A 204 -5.06 3.36 -15.41
CA VAL A 204 -5.55 3.04 -14.08
C VAL A 204 -4.77 3.84 -13.05
N VAL A 205 -5.45 4.41 -12.06
CA VAL A 205 -4.84 5.13 -10.95
C VAL A 205 -5.08 4.36 -9.66
N VAL A 206 -4.02 4.01 -8.94
CA VAL A 206 -4.09 3.43 -7.59
C VAL A 206 -3.61 4.49 -6.60
N VAL A 207 -4.55 5.03 -5.81
CA VAL A 207 -4.31 6.17 -4.93
C VAL A 207 -5.15 6.04 -3.65
N GLY A 208 -4.65 6.56 -2.55
CA GLY A 208 -5.37 6.69 -1.29
C GLY A 208 -6.74 7.31 -1.52
N GLU A 209 -7.79 6.68 -0.98
CA GLU A 209 -9.18 7.02 -1.26
C GLU A 209 -9.53 8.46 -0.88
N PHE A 210 -8.72 9.07 -0.02
CA PHE A 210 -8.87 10.45 0.39
C PHE A 210 -8.78 11.39 -0.81
N HIS A 211 -7.90 11.10 -1.77
CA HIS A 211 -7.65 11.95 -2.94
C HIS A 211 -8.66 11.75 -4.07
N LYS A 212 -9.36 10.60 -4.10
CA LYS A 212 -10.15 10.16 -5.27
C LYS A 212 -11.18 11.21 -5.71
N HIS A 213 -11.99 11.72 -4.78
CA HIS A 213 -13.08 12.64 -5.11
C HIS A 213 -12.58 13.93 -5.78
N ASP A 214 -11.57 14.57 -5.19
CA ASP A 214 -11.03 15.84 -5.69
C ASP A 214 -10.28 15.63 -7.02
N ILE A 215 -9.57 14.51 -7.19
CA ILE A 215 -8.94 14.15 -8.47
C ILE A 215 -10.01 13.97 -9.55
N GLU A 216 -11.08 13.23 -9.28
CA GLU A 216 -12.19 13.03 -10.22
C GLU A 216 -12.84 14.36 -10.61
N ALA A 217 -13.06 15.25 -9.65
CA ALA A 217 -13.63 16.58 -9.92
C ALA A 217 -12.74 17.41 -10.84
N ILE A 218 -11.41 17.43 -10.60
CA ILE A 218 -10.46 18.16 -11.45
C ILE A 218 -10.39 17.54 -12.85
N LEU A 219 -10.30 16.21 -12.95
CA LEU A 219 -10.17 15.53 -14.25
C LEU A 219 -11.46 15.51 -15.07
N ALA A 220 -12.63 15.71 -14.45
CA ALA A 220 -13.90 15.80 -15.17
C ALA A 220 -13.94 17.01 -16.13
N GLU A 221 -13.13 18.03 -15.88
CA GLU A 221 -13.00 19.22 -16.72
C GLU A 221 -11.90 19.09 -17.78
N GLU A 222 -11.10 18.01 -17.75
CA GLU A 222 -9.98 17.81 -18.68
C GLU A 222 -10.48 17.28 -20.05
N PRO A 223 -10.26 18.01 -21.15
CA PRO A 223 -10.72 17.60 -22.46
C PRO A 223 -9.98 16.35 -22.94
N GLY A 224 -10.72 15.45 -23.60
CA GLY A 224 -10.15 14.21 -24.15
C GLY A 224 -9.96 13.09 -23.13
N LEU A 225 -10.45 13.26 -21.89
CA LEU A 225 -10.51 12.19 -20.90
C LEU A 225 -11.93 11.64 -20.74
N ARG A 226 -12.03 10.35 -20.44
CA ARG A 226 -13.26 9.68 -20.06
C ARG A 226 -13.05 8.99 -18.72
N LEU A 227 -13.63 9.54 -17.66
CA LEU A 227 -13.61 8.92 -16.34
C LEU A 227 -14.57 7.73 -16.30
N VAL A 228 -14.10 6.59 -15.79
CA VAL A 228 -14.88 5.38 -15.59
C VAL A 228 -14.71 4.89 -14.17
N GLN A 229 -15.82 4.75 -13.45
CA GLN A 229 -15.82 4.25 -12.07
C GLN A 229 -15.37 2.78 -12.03
N PRO A 230 -14.42 2.40 -11.15
CA PRO A 230 -13.95 1.03 -10.99
C PRO A 230 -15.07 -0.02 -10.89
N SER A 231 -16.09 0.26 -10.08
CA SER A 231 -17.23 -0.64 -9.85
C SER A 231 -18.03 -0.96 -11.12
N SER A 232 -18.08 -0.03 -12.09
CA SER A 232 -18.78 -0.25 -13.36
C SER A 232 -18.12 -1.29 -14.27
N LEU A 233 -16.84 -1.60 -14.03
CA LEU A 233 -16.09 -2.61 -14.78
C LEU A 233 -16.35 -4.04 -14.26
N GLY A 234 -17.03 -4.16 -13.13
CA GLY A 234 -17.39 -5.41 -12.49
C GLY A 234 -16.25 -6.02 -11.67
N ARG A 235 -16.63 -6.73 -10.62
CA ARG A 235 -15.71 -7.45 -9.73
C ARG A 235 -15.20 -8.73 -10.42
N PRO A 236 -13.89 -9.01 -10.41
CA PRO A 236 -13.35 -10.32 -10.79
C PRO A 236 -13.99 -11.44 -9.97
N ASP A 237 -14.36 -12.55 -10.62
CA ASP A 237 -14.95 -13.69 -9.93
C ASP A 237 -13.93 -14.45 -9.05
N ALA A 238 -14.42 -15.29 -8.15
CA ALA A 238 -13.58 -16.00 -7.18
C ALA A 238 -12.49 -16.87 -7.84
N ARG A 239 -12.78 -17.47 -9.01
CA ARG A 239 -11.83 -18.31 -9.74
C ARG A 239 -10.70 -17.46 -10.30
N THR A 240 -11.03 -16.32 -10.89
CA THR A 240 -10.06 -15.35 -11.43
C THR A 240 -9.19 -14.83 -10.29
N VAL A 241 -9.79 -14.40 -9.18
CA VAL A 241 -9.01 -13.92 -8.02
C VAL A 241 -8.07 -15.00 -7.49
N GLN A 242 -8.50 -16.26 -7.43
CA GLN A 242 -7.64 -17.37 -7.00
C GLN A 242 -6.47 -17.62 -7.94
N ALA A 243 -6.63 -17.39 -9.25
CA ALA A 243 -5.56 -17.56 -10.24
C ALA A 243 -4.49 -16.46 -10.16
N HIS A 244 -4.84 -15.29 -9.62
CA HIS A 244 -3.93 -14.18 -9.35
C HIS A 244 -3.32 -14.22 -7.95
N ASP A 245 -3.65 -15.24 -7.16
CA ASP A 245 -3.16 -15.39 -5.81
C ASP A 245 -1.68 -15.79 -5.78
N ARG A 246 -0.97 -15.36 -4.74
CA ARG A 246 0.49 -15.46 -4.64
C ARG A 246 0.95 -15.74 -3.22
N VAL A 247 2.07 -16.46 -3.10
CA VAL A 247 2.69 -16.76 -1.80
C VAL A 247 3.06 -15.47 -1.05
N GLU A 248 3.50 -14.44 -1.76
CA GLU A 248 3.82 -13.13 -1.21
C GLU A 248 2.59 -12.47 -0.58
N TYR A 249 1.42 -12.57 -1.22
CA TYR A 249 0.17 -12.02 -0.70
C TYR A 249 -0.26 -12.77 0.57
N GLN A 250 -0.20 -14.10 0.54
CA GLN A 250 -0.53 -14.92 1.71
C GLN A 250 0.44 -14.68 2.88
N THR A 251 1.72 -14.46 2.60
CA THR A 251 2.72 -14.11 3.61
C THR A 251 2.44 -12.75 4.22
N ALA A 252 2.08 -11.74 3.41
CA ALA A 252 1.75 -10.42 3.91
C ALA A 252 0.50 -10.42 4.80
N ILE A 253 -0.57 -11.11 4.37
CA ILE A 253 -1.79 -11.29 5.18
C ILE A 253 -1.45 -11.96 6.52
N ALA A 254 -0.72 -13.08 6.50
CA ALA A 254 -0.36 -13.80 7.72
C ALA A 254 0.55 -12.96 8.63
N SER A 255 1.60 -12.33 8.10
CA SER A 255 2.55 -11.53 8.87
C SER A 255 1.87 -10.33 9.51
N PHE A 256 1.10 -9.55 8.74
CA PHE A 256 0.41 -8.38 9.26
C PHE A 256 -0.53 -8.73 10.42
N ASN A 257 -1.35 -9.78 10.26
CA ASN A 257 -2.39 -10.12 11.22
C ASN A 257 -1.92 -10.94 12.43
N LEU A 258 -0.84 -11.72 12.30
CA LEU A 258 -0.38 -12.63 13.35
C LEU A 258 0.85 -12.11 14.10
N LEU A 259 1.71 -11.38 13.41
CA LEU A 259 3.01 -10.91 13.92
C LEU A 259 3.04 -9.39 14.13
N GLY A 260 2.34 -8.62 13.31
CA GLY A 260 2.22 -7.17 13.45
C GLY A 260 1.38 -6.72 14.64
N VAL A 261 1.27 -5.40 14.80
CA VAL A 261 0.48 -4.81 15.90
C VAL A 261 -1.02 -5.12 15.80
N GLN A 262 -1.50 -5.50 14.61
CA GLN A 262 -2.89 -5.91 14.37
C GLN A 262 -3.33 -7.04 15.33
N ALA A 263 -2.44 -8.01 15.58
CA ALA A 263 -2.72 -9.14 16.46
C ALA A 263 -3.07 -8.69 17.90
N ALA A 264 -2.46 -7.60 18.37
CA ALA A 264 -2.71 -7.05 19.70
C ALA A 264 -4.02 -6.24 19.77
N GLY A 265 -4.51 -5.73 18.65
CA GLY A 265 -5.74 -4.94 18.57
C GLY A 265 -7.03 -5.77 18.57
N GLY A 266 -6.94 -7.09 18.34
CA GLY A 266 -8.08 -8.02 18.39
C GLY A 266 -9.03 -7.97 17.18
N ALA A 267 -8.90 -6.98 16.30
CA ALA A 267 -9.66 -6.89 15.06
C ALA A 267 -9.02 -7.78 13.97
N VAL A 268 -9.18 -9.11 14.09
CA VAL A 268 -8.61 -10.08 13.13
C VAL A 268 -9.71 -10.97 12.59
N ASP A 269 -9.85 -11.04 11.26
CA ASP A 269 -10.63 -12.10 10.61
C ASP A 269 -9.80 -13.38 10.56
N TYR A 270 -9.93 -14.20 11.61
CA TYR A 270 -9.20 -15.47 11.71
C TYR A 270 -9.59 -16.49 10.64
N ALA A 271 -10.76 -16.38 10.01
CA ALA A 271 -11.13 -17.28 8.92
C ALA A 271 -10.34 -16.92 7.66
N TYR A 272 -10.25 -15.63 7.34
CA TYR A 272 -9.43 -15.12 6.23
C TYR A 272 -7.94 -15.43 6.46
N VAL A 273 -7.40 -15.08 7.62
CA VAL A 273 -6.00 -15.36 7.97
C VAL A 273 -5.72 -16.86 8.01
N GLY A 274 -6.66 -17.67 8.50
CA GLY A 274 -6.52 -19.12 8.53
C GLY A 274 -6.40 -19.74 7.14
N ARG A 275 -7.13 -19.21 6.15
CA ARG A 275 -6.97 -19.61 4.73
C ARG A 275 -5.59 -19.23 4.19
N ALA A 276 -5.09 -18.05 4.55
CA ALA A 276 -3.75 -17.63 4.13
C ALA A 276 -2.65 -18.56 4.67
N VAL A 277 -2.71 -18.90 5.96
CA VAL A 277 -1.77 -19.85 6.57
C VAL A 277 -1.88 -21.24 5.93
N ALA A 278 -3.10 -21.74 5.68
CA ALA A 278 -3.30 -23.02 5.02
C ALA A 278 -2.74 -23.05 3.60
N ALA A 279 -2.88 -21.95 2.83
CA ALA A 279 -2.30 -21.83 1.50
C ALA A 279 -0.76 -21.85 1.54
N LEU A 280 -0.15 -21.18 2.53
CA LEU A 280 1.30 -21.22 2.74
C LEU A 280 1.79 -22.63 3.08
N GLU A 281 1.07 -23.36 3.94
CA GLU A 281 1.40 -24.75 4.28
C GLU A 281 1.27 -25.68 3.07
N ALA A 282 0.24 -25.49 2.25
CA ALA A 282 0.05 -26.25 1.02
C ALA A 282 1.15 -25.97 -0.02
N ALA A 283 1.69 -24.74 -0.06
CA ALA A 283 2.85 -24.38 -0.88
C ALA A 283 4.18 -24.94 -0.32
N GLY A 284 4.21 -25.29 0.96
CA GLY A 284 5.32 -25.99 1.60
C GLY A 284 5.37 -25.79 3.10
N ALA A 285 5.70 -26.85 3.84
CA ALA A 285 5.91 -26.81 5.29
C ALA A 285 7.23 -26.11 5.66
N THR A 286 7.35 -24.83 5.32
CA THR A 286 8.52 -23.99 5.59
C THR A 286 8.55 -23.53 7.06
N PRO A 287 9.72 -23.15 7.60
CA PRO A 287 9.79 -22.56 8.95
C PRO A 287 8.86 -21.35 9.15
N GLN A 288 8.69 -20.49 8.14
CA GLN A 288 7.75 -19.35 8.23
C GLN A 288 6.30 -19.82 8.37
N ALA A 289 5.88 -20.82 7.58
CA ALA A 289 4.50 -21.32 7.60
C ALA A 289 4.19 -21.98 8.95
N ARG A 290 5.14 -22.76 9.48
CA ARG A 290 5.04 -23.35 10.82
C ARG A 290 4.94 -22.28 11.90
N LEU A 291 5.71 -21.20 11.81
CA LEU A 291 5.65 -20.08 12.75
C LEU A 291 4.27 -19.42 12.73
N PHE A 292 3.73 -19.11 11.55
CA PHE A 292 2.39 -18.55 11.42
C PHE A 292 1.32 -19.50 11.96
N ARG A 293 1.44 -20.81 11.72
CA ARG A 293 0.52 -21.82 12.27
C ARG A 293 0.50 -21.82 13.79
N VAL A 294 1.68 -21.90 14.43
CA VAL A 294 1.79 -21.86 15.90
C VAL A 294 1.18 -20.57 16.45
N ARG A 295 1.46 -19.42 15.82
CA ARG A 295 0.90 -18.13 16.25
C ARG A 295 -0.61 -18.07 16.11
N LEU A 296 -1.15 -18.51 14.98
CA LEU A 296 -2.58 -18.58 14.72
C LEU A 296 -3.29 -19.50 15.73
N ASP A 297 -2.75 -20.69 15.97
CA ASP A 297 -3.33 -21.66 16.90
C ASP A 297 -3.33 -21.12 18.34
N LEU A 298 -2.26 -20.44 18.75
CA LEU A 298 -2.18 -19.79 20.06
C LEU A 298 -3.24 -18.68 20.19
N LEU A 299 -3.34 -17.79 19.21
CA LEU A 299 -4.28 -16.66 19.22
C LEU A 299 -5.76 -17.12 19.20
N GLN A 300 -6.05 -18.24 18.55
CA GLN A 300 -7.38 -18.87 18.55
C GLN A 300 -7.64 -19.77 19.76
N GLY A 301 -6.68 -19.92 20.68
CA GLY A 301 -6.80 -20.79 21.85
C GLY A 301 -6.83 -22.30 21.53
N ARG A 302 -6.40 -22.69 20.32
CA ARG A 302 -6.31 -24.10 19.91
C ARG A 302 -5.13 -24.82 20.56
N ILE A 303 -4.09 -24.08 20.95
CA ILE A 303 -2.97 -24.57 21.75
C ILE A 303 -2.74 -23.66 22.96
N GLY A 304 -2.21 -24.23 24.04
CA GLY A 304 -1.76 -23.47 25.21
C GLY A 304 -0.36 -22.88 25.03
N ARG A 305 0.02 -21.95 25.91
CA ARG A 305 1.33 -21.26 25.88
C ARG A 305 2.53 -22.22 25.89
N ASN A 306 2.50 -23.27 26.71
CA ASN A 306 3.62 -24.23 26.78
C ASN A 306 3.83 -24.98 25.46
N ALA A 307 2.74 -25.33 24.76
CA ALA A 307 2.82 -25.94 23.45
C ALA A 307 3.35 -24.95 22.40
N ALA A 308 2.93 -23.68 22.47
CA ALA A 308 3.46 -22.63 21.61
C ALA A 308 4.96 -22.39 21.83
N ILE A 309 5.43 -22.30 23.08
CA ILE A 309 6.85 -22.15 23.44
C ILE A 309 7.66 -23.30 22.83
N ALA A 310 7.20 -24.55 22.99
CA ALA A 310 7.86 -25.72 22.41
C ALA A 310 7.91 -25.64 20.87
N GLY A 311 6.79 -25.25 20.23
CA GLY A 311 6.71 -25.07 18.78
C GLY A 311 7.68 -24.02 18.27
N TYR A 312 7.74 -22.84 18.89
CA TYR A 312 8.68 -21.79 18.52
C TYR A 312 10.14 -22.20 18.72
N ARG A 313 10.47 -22.88 19.82
CA ARG A 313 11.84 -23.39 20.05
C ARG A 313 12.25 -24.41 18.98
N ALA A 314 11.36 -25.32 18.59
CA ALA A 314 11.62 -26.26 17.50
C ALA A 314 11.87 -25.54 16.18
N ILE A 315 11.02 -24.55 15.83
CA ILE A 315 11.20 -23.74 14.62
C ILE A 315 12.55 -23.00 14.65
N ALA A 316 12.92 -22.38 15.77
CA ALA A 316 14.20 -21.68 15.91
C ALA A 316 15.41 -22.62 15.74
N GLY A 317 15.31 -23.88 16.15
CA GLY A 317 16.36 -24.89 15.97
C GLY A 317 16.53 -25.34 14.52
N GLU A 318 15.46 -25.31 13.72
CA GLU A 318 15.44 -25.82 12.33
C GLU A 318 15.51 -24.72 11.27
N ALA A 319 15.19 -23.47 11.62
CA ALA A 319 15.00 -22.40 10.63
C ALA A 319 16.28 -21.98 9.89
N GLY A 320 17.47 -22.27 10.43
CA GLY A 320 18.73 -21.85 9.83
C GLY A 320 18.75 -20.34 9.54
N GLU A 321 18.97 -19.98 8.27
CA GLU A 321 18.95 -18.59 7.77
C GLU A 321 17.65 -18.22 7.03
N ALA A 322 16.56 -18.98 7.24
CA ALA A 322 15.29 -18.73 6.56
C ALA A 322 14.75 -17.32 6.81
N ARG A 323 14.37 -16.65 5.73
CA ARG A 323 13.75 -15.32 5.74
C ARG A 323 12.25 -15.43 5.48
N PHE A 324 11.50 -14.43 5.95
CA PHE A 324 10.12 -14.26 5.54
C PHE A 324 10.06 -13.81 4.07
N ALA A 325 9.06 -14.29 3.33
CA ALA A 325 8.84 -13.84 1.95
C ALA A 325 8.34 -12.38 1.88
N TRP A 326 7.78 -11.85 2.97
CA TRP A 326 7.39 -10.45 3.12
C TRP A 326 7.51 -10.01 4.58
N THR A 327 8.01 -8.80 4.82
CA THR A 327 8.19 -8.20 6.15
C THR A 327 7.68 -6.75 6.25
N GLY A 328 7.36 -6.14 5.11
CA GLY A 328 7.07 -4.70 4.99
C GLY A 328 8.24 -3.79 5.36
N VAL A 329 9.46 -4.33 5.53
CA VAL A 329 10.64 -3.56 5.92
C VAL A 329 11.22 -2.85 4.71
N LYS A 330 11.42 -1.54 4.86
CA LYS A 330 12.09 -0.69 3.87
C LYS A 330 13.55 -0.40 4.24
N ASP A 331 13.82 -0.02 5.49
CA ASP A 331 15.17 0.23 6.00
C ASP A 331 15.72 -1.03 6.70
N ALA A 332 16.61 -1.75 6.01
CA ALA A 332 17.24 -2.96 6.54
C ALA A 332 18.14 -2.71 7.77
N ALA A 333 18.50 -1.45 8.06
CA ALA A 333 19.25 -1.11 9.26
C ALA A 333 18.38 -1.07 10.53
N ARG A 334 17.06 -1.14 10.39
CA ARG A 334 16.09 -1.16 11.50
C ARG A 334 15.65 -2.57 11.85
N VAL A 335 14.99 -2.75 12.99
CA VAL A 335 14.33 -4.01 13.37
C VAL A 335 12.83 -4.02 13.02
N ASP A 336 12.22 -2.85 12.89
CA ASP A 336 10.79 -2.67 12.67
C ASP A 336 10.44 -2.38 11.21
N SER A 337 9.15 -2.51 10.90
CA SER A 337 8.49 -1.93 9.74
C SER A 337 7.36 -1.01 10.20
N TRP A 338 6.61 -0.44 9.25
CA TRP A 338 5.38 0.30 9.56
C TRP A 338 4.28 -0.57 10.19
N PHE A 339 4.37 -1.90 10.06
CA PHE A 339 3.33 -2.84 10.47
C PHE A 339 3.72 -3.63 11.73
N ASP A 340 5.02 -3.84 11.95
CA ASP A 340 5.53 -4.77 12.94
C ASP A 340 6.77 -4.21 13.66
N PRO A 341 6.77 -4.11 15.00
CA PRO A 341 7.95 -3.69 15.79
C PRO A 341 9.17 -4.60 15.60
N PHE A 342 9.00 -5.79 15.04
CA PHE A 342 10.05 -6.78 14.82
C PHE A 342 10.06 -7.35 13.40
N GLY A 343 9.56 -6.57 12.43
CA GLY A 343 9.38 -7.01 11.04
C GLY A 343 10.68 -7.47 10.36
N ASN A 344 11.84 -6.92 10.73
CA ASN A 344 13.12 -7.23 10.07
C ASN A 344 13.89 -8.41 10.71
N LEU A 345 13.25 -9.16 11.60
CA LEU A 345 13.83 -10.41 12.10
C LEU A 345 13.66 -11.53 11.08
N ASP A 346 14.69 -12.34 10.91
CA ASP A 346 14.56 -13.62 10.22
C ASP A 346 13.65 -14.59 11.02
N VAL A 347 13.30 -15.72 10.41
CA VAL A 347 12.35 -16.66 11.01
C VAL A 347 12.88 -17.24 12.33
N ARG A 348 14.19 -17.50 12.41
CA ARG A 348 14.83 -18.05 13.62
C ARG A 348 14.72 -17.06 14.78
N ARG A 349 15.13 -15.81 14.57
CA ARG A 349 15.07 -14.74 15.58
C ARG A 349 13.64 -14.42 15.95
N ARG A 350 12.72 -14.42 14.98
CA ARG A 350 11.30 -14.20 15.27
C ARG A 350 10.72 -15.32 16.13
N ALA A 351 11.05 -16.57 15.85
CA ALA A 351 10.66 -17.69 16.70
C ALA A 351 11.22 -17.58 18.12
N LEU A 352 12.49 -17.20 18.29
CA LEU A 352 13.08 -16.96 19.62
C LEU A 352 12.35 -15.84 20.38
N LEU A 353 12.01 -14.75 19.69
CA LEU A 353 11.27 -13.63 20.27
C LEU A 353 9.87 -14.04 20.73
N GLU A 354 9.12 -14.78 19.91
CA GLU A 354 7.79 -15.26 20.29
C GLU A 354 7.86 -16.31 21.41
N ALA A 355 8.89 -17.17 21.43
CA ALA A 355 9.15 -18.05 22.56
C ALA A 355 9.41 -17.24 23.83
N ALA A 356 10.26 -16.20 23.77
CA ALA A 356 10.54 -15.33 24.90
C ALA A 356 9.26 -14.65 25.42
N ARG A 357 8.43 -14.11 24.52
CA ARG A 357 7.15 -13.46 24.86
C ARG A 357 6.26 -14.39 25.67
N GLU A 358 6.07 -15.61 25.19
CA GLU A 358 5.18 -16.56 25.85
C GLU A 358 5.81 -17.13 27.13
N THR A 359 7.14 -17.32 27.18
CA THR A 359 7.86 -17.68 28.41
C THR A 359 7.67 -16.61 29.49
N LEU A 360 7.81 -15.32 29.14
CA LEU A 360 7.53 -14.23 30.07
C LEU A 360 6.07 -14.24 30.56
N ALA A 361 5.12 -14.51 29.66
CA ALA A 361 3.71 -14.60 30.00
C ALA A 361 3.37 -15.79 30.94
N THR A 362 4.24 -16.81 31.02
CA THR A 362 4.13 -17.88 32.02
C THR A 362 4.77 -17.55 33.37
N GLY A 363 5.42 -16.38 33.48
CA GLY A 363 6.05 -15.90 34.73
C GLY A 363 7.56 -16.17 34.81
N ASP A 364 8.15 -16.86 33.85
CA ASP A 364 9.58 -17.14 33.79
C ASP A 364 10.34 -15.98 33.12
N ALA A 365 10.68 -14.96 33.91
CA ALA A 365 11.42 -13.80 33.41
C ALA A 365 12.85 -14.14 32.99
N ALA A 366 13.54 -15.02 33.75
CA ALA A 366 14.91 -15.40 33.47
C ALA A 366 15.04 -16.16 32.14
N GLY A 367 14.16 -17.15 31.91
CA GLY A 367 14.13 -17.89 30.64
C GLY A 367 13.72 -17.01 29.45
N ALA A 368 12.86 -16.00 29.67
CA ALA A 368 12.52 -15.04 28.63
C ALA A 368 13.72 -14.15 28.25
N ASP A 369 14.49 -13.69 29.24
CA ASP A 369 15.69 -12.89 29.00
C ASP A 369 16.78 -13.68 28.27
N GLU A 370 17.00 -14.95 28.61
CA GLU A 370 17.94 -15.83 27.88
C GLU A 370 17.57 -15.97 26.39
N LEU A 371 16.28 -16.16 26.10
CA LEU A 371 15.78 -16.24 24.72
C LEU A 371 15.91 -14.91 23.98
N LEU A 372 15.69 -13.79 24.68
CA LEU A 372 15.88 -12.45 24.13
C LEU A 372 17.35 -12.20 23.78
N GLU A 373 18.29 -12.58 24.65
CA GLU A 373 19.74 -12.49 24.39
C GLU A 373 20.15 -13.31 23.16
N ALA A 374 19.61 -14.52 23.01
CA ALA A 374 19.82 -15.33 21.82
C ALA A 374 19.26 -14.69 20.55
N CYS A 375 18.15 -13.95 20.65
CA CYS A 375 17.54 -13.23 19.53
C CYS A 375 18.38 -12.03 19.08
N VAL A 376 18.92 -11.24 20.01
CA VAL A 376 19.73 -10.05 19.69
C VAL A 376 21.14 -10.38 19.21
N ALA A 377 21.61 -11.61 19.41
CA ALA A 377 22.91 -12.04 18.94
C ALA A 377 23.07 -11.83 17.43
N GLY A 378 24.16 -11.16 17.03
CA GLY A 378 24.47 -10.87 15.62
C GLY A 378 23.68 -9.72 14.98
N LEU A 379 22.74 -9.07 15.70
CA LEU A 379 22.11 -7.83 15.22
C LEU A 379 23.07 -6.64 15.34
N SER A 380 22.89 -5.61 14.52
CA SER A 380 23.65 -4.37 14.63
C SER A 380 23.36 -3.63 15.95
N PRO A 381 24.24 -2.72 16.42
CA PRO A 381 23.99 -1.95 17.64
C PRO A 381 22.61 -1.27 17.66
N ARG A 382 22.24 -0.62 16.54
CA ARG A 382 20.95 0.04 16.35
C ARG A 382 19.78 -0.94 16.49
N GLN A 383 19.82 -2.06 15.77
CA GLN A 383 18.77 -3.07 15.83
C GLN A 383 18.61 -3.66 17.23
N ARG A 384 19.71 -3.88 17.96
CA ARG A 384 19.66 -4.36 19.35
C ARG A 384 18.97 -3.36 20.26
N GLU A 385 19.31 -2.08 20.14
CA GLU A 385 18.67 -1.01 20.92
C GLU A 385 17.18 -0.90 20.61
N GLN A 386 16.80 -0.94 19.33
CA GLN A 386 15.40 -0.91 18.94
C GLN A 386 14.63 -2.13 19.45
N LEU A 387 15.16 -3.33 19.25
CA LEU A 387 14.52 -4.58 19.71
C LEU A 387 14.28 -4.56 21.21
N ARG A 388 15.29 -4.19 22.00
CA ARG A 388 15.17 -4.05 23.46
C ARG A 388 14.23 -2.90 23.86
N GLY A 389 14.18 -1.83 23.07
CA GLY A 389 13.26 -0.72 23.25
C GLY A 389 11.80 -1.19 23.14
N TYR A 390 11.47 -1.85 22.04
CA TYR A 390 10.14 -2.43 21.81
C TYR A 390 9.80 -3.53 22.82
N TRP A 391 10.74 -4.43 23.12
CA TRP A 391 10.54 -5.47 24.14
C TRP A 391 10.12 -4.87 25.51
N ARG A 392 10.87 -3.88 26.00
CA ARG A 392 10.57 -3.25 27.29
C ARG A 392 9.21 -2.55 27.28
N ARG A 393 8.92 -1.79 26.22
CA ARG A 393 7.72 -0.96 26.12
C ARG A 393 6.45 -1.79 25.88
N ASP A 394 6.52 -2.76 24.97
CA ASP A 394 5.33 -3.40 24.40
C ASP A 394 5.10 -4.83 24.92
N ILE A 395 6.11 -5.44 25.54
CA ILE A 395 6.04 -6.83 26.02
C ILE A 395 6.21 -6.90 27.53
N ALA A 396 7.32 -6.39 28.07
CA ALA A 396 7.60 -6.47 29.50
C ALA A 396 6.67 -5.59 30.36
N ALA A 397 6.39 -4.36 29.91
CA ALA A 397 5.53 -3.42 30.63
C ALA A 397 4.02 -3.76 30.55
N ALA A 398 3.61 -4.68 29.67
CA ALA A 398 2.22 -5.10 29.55
C ALA A 398 1.76 -6.08 30.66
N ARG A 399 2.64 -6.45 31.61
CA ARG A 399 2.24 -7.19 32.82
C ARG A 399 1.45 -6.29 33.76
N PRO A 400 0.30 -6.74 34.30
CA PRO A 400 -0.17 -6.16 35.55
C PRO A 400 0.90 -6.35 36.64
N PRO A 401 1.08 -5.40 37.57
CA PRO A 401 1.97 -5.61 38.71
C PRO A 401 1.54 -6.89 39.45
N ALA A 402 2.53 -7.65 39.93
CA ALA A 402 2.25 -8.81 40.76
C ALA A 402 1.37 -8.39 41.96
N PRO A 403 0.38 -9.20 42.38
CA PRO A 403 -0.31 -8.94 43.64
C PRO A 403 0.73 -8.94 44.76
N LEU A 404 0.73 -7.86 45.55
CA LEU A 404 1.56 -7.68 46.75
C LEU A 404 1.31 -8.78 47.77
#